data_AF-A0A538F7H6-F1
#
_entry.id   AF-A0A538F7H6-F1
#
_cell.length_a   1.000
_cell.length_b   1.000
_cell.length_c   1.000
_cell.angle_alpha   90.00
_cell.angle_beta   90.00
_cell.angle_gamma   90.00
#
_symmetry.space_group_name_H-M   'P 1'
#
loop_
_entity.id
_entity.type
_entity.pdbx_description
1 polymer ?
#
loop_
_entity_poly.entity_id
_entity_poly.type
_entity_poly.pdbx_seq_one_letter_code
_entity_poly.pdbx_strand_id
1 'polypeptide(L)'
;MKRKLLIAGALALALASLALLTGAVTRSGAARVAYPVPHPTVSDYQQVSNSETPPTQAQCASAGRRCFSPQAIRASYNLLPLYAGGEDGSGRTIAIVDSYGSDTMAHDLHVFNQAFGLTQMCGEEGVTCAPGMPKFSELSLQGSPATKAPPSTSHGTGQEDKSAWALEVALDVETSHAIAPKANILLVHTPTAETLG
;
A
#
# COMPACT_ATOMS: atom_id res chain seq x y z
N MET A 1 20.49 50.07 56.98
CA MET A 1 21.14 49.62 55.74
C MET A 1 22.22 48.59 56.08
N LYS A 2 22.23 47.39 55.46
CA LYS A 2 23.34 46.39 55.54
C LYS A 2 23.59 45.83 56.98
N ARG A 3 24.10 44.62 57.22
CA ARG A 3 24.54 43.46 56.40
C ARG A 3 24.28 42.15 57.22
N LYS A 4 24.33 40.97 56.59
CA LYS A 4 24.20 39.66 57.28
C LYS A 4 25.45 39.30 58.10
N LEU A 5 25.31 38.44 59.11
CA LEU A 5 26.41 37.64 59.69
C LEU A 5 26.05 36.14 59.77
N LEU A 6 27.10 35.33 59.90
CA LEU A 6 27.21 33.89 60.19
C LEU A 6 28.41 33.74 61.18
N ILE A 7 28.74 32.65 61.87
CA ILE A 7 28.40 31.21 61.89
C ILE A 7 28.56 30.74 63.38
N ALA A 8 28.42 29.51 63.89
CA ALA A 8 28.07 28.15 63.42
C ALA A 8 27.62 27.30 64.64
N GLY A 9 27.04 26.11 64.41
CA GLY A 9 26.82 25.08 65.44
C GLY A 9 25.67 24.13 65.07
N ALA A 10 25.68 22.83 65.40
CA ALA A 10 26.75 22.01 65.99
C ALA A 10 26.55 20.52 65.55
N LEU A 11 27.51 19.64 65.86
CA LEU A 11 27.42 18.20 65.55
C LEU A 11 26.37 17.48 66.42
N ALA A 12 25.64 16.54 65.81
CA ALA A 12 25.05 15.39 66.50
C ALA A 12 24.96 14.20 65.52
N LEU A 13 25.46 13.02 65.93
CA LEU A 13 25.27 11.77 65.18
C LEU A 13 24.04 11.03 65.71
N ALA A 14 23.23 10.48 64.82
CA ALA A 14 22.32 9.37 65.11
C ALA A 14 22.11 8.54 63.83
N LEU A 15 22.35 7.22 63.90
CA LEU A 15 22.03 6.29 62.81
C LEU A 15 20.64 5.71 63.03
N ALA A 16 19.78 5.73 62.00
CA ALA A 16 18.55 4.94 61.98
C ALA A 16 18.11 4.56 60.55
N SER A 17 17.89 3.25 60.34
CA SER A 17 16.95 2.62 59.40
C SER A 17 16.74 3.25 57.99
N LEU A 18 17.59 2.85 57.05
CA LEU A 18 17.21 1.98 55.93
C LEU A 18 15.75 2.04 55.41
N ALA A 19 15.54 2.67 54.24
CA ALA A 19 14.50 2.29 53.27
C ALA A 19 14.82 2.85 51.87
N LEU A 20 15.30 2.00 50.94
CA LEU A 20 15.44 2.41 49.53
C LEU A 20 14.09 2.28 48.80
N LEU A 21 13.52 3.41 48.40
CA LEU A 21 12.38 3.49 47.48
C LEU A 21 12.77 4.20 46.17
N THR A 22 13.92 3.82 45.62
CA THR A 22 14.26 4.09 44.21
C THR A 22 13.39 3.22 43.33
N GLY A 23 12.15 3.67 43.07
CA GLY A 23 11.23 3.01 42.15
C GLY A 23 11.86 2.91 40.76
N ALA A 24 12.23 1.69 40.36
CA ALA A 24 12.83 1.44 39.06
C ALA A 24 11.77 1.67 37.97
N VAL A 25 11.81 2.84 37.33
CA VAL A 25 11.01 3.11 36.12
C VAL A 25 11.58 2.26 35.00
N THR A 26 11.10 1.04 34.90
CA THR A 26 11.31 0.16 33.76
C THR A 26 10.65 0.80 32.54
N ARG A 27 11.44 1.59 31.79
CA ARG A 27 11.12 1.91 30.41
C ARG A 27 11.07 0.59 29.64
N SER A 28 9.87 0.04 29.50
CA SER A 28 9.57 -1.01 28.54
C SER A 28 9.90 -0.47 27.16
N GLY A 29 11.14 -0.70 26.72
CA GLY A 29 11.56 -0.40 25.36
C GLY A 29 10.72 -1.26 24.43
N ALA A 30 9.73 -0.66 23.78
CA ALA A 30 8.98 -1.33 22.73
C ALA A 30 9.99 -1.85 21.72
N ALA A 31 10.10 -3.17 21.60
CA ALA A 31 11.01 -3.77 20.65
C ALA A 31 10.62 -3.24 19.27
N ARG A 32 11.55 -2.54 18.61
CA ARG A 32 11.39 -2.20 17.19
C ARG A 32 11.46 -3.52 16.44
N VAL A 33 10.30 -4.12 16.21
CA VAL A 33 10.13 -5.15 15.20
C VAL A 33 10.56 -4.48 13.90
N ALA A 34 11.75 -4.82 13.42
CA ALA A 34 12.11 -4.51 12.06
C ALA A 34 11.13 -5.28 11.19
N TYR A 35 10.32 -4.55 10.42
CA TYR A 35 9.55 -5.18 9.36
C TYR A 35 10.53 -5.93 8.44
N PRO A 36 10.14 -7.10 7.89
CA PRO A 36 10.96 -7.77 6.90
C PRO A 36 11.26 -6.78 5.77
N VAL A 37 12.52 -6.72 5.34
CA VAL A 37 12.89 -5.92 4.17
C VAL A 37 12.11 -6.48 2.98
N PRO A 38 11.34 -5.66 2.25
CA PRO A 38 10.75 -6.09 0.99
C PRO A 38 11.86 -6.61 0.07
N HIS A 39 11.61 -7.77 -0.52
CA HIS A 39 12.43 -8.28 -1.61
C HIS A 39 11.49 -8.46 -2.79
N PRO A 40 11.72 -7.77 -3.92
CA PRO A 40 10.85 -7.89 -5.07
C PRO A 40 10.94 -9.32 -5.60
N THR A 41 9.85 -10.06 -5.48
CA THR A 41 9.75 -11.44 -5.98
C THR A 41 9.47 -11.48 -7.48
N VAL A 42 9.11 -10.34 -8.07
CA VAL A 42 8.96 -10.11 -9.51
C VAL A 42 10.34 -10.00 -10.14
N SER A 43 10.96 -11.14 -10.43
CA SER A 43 12.22 -11.22 -11.18
C SER A 43 12.03 -11.19 -12.69
N ASP A 44 10.80 -11.41 -13.17
CA ASP A 44 10.40 -11.20 -14.56
C ASP A 44 8.93 -10.82 -14.71
N TYR A 45 8.59 -10.21 -15.85
CA TYR A 45 7.23 -10.04 -16.33
C TYR A 45 7.20 -10.28 -17.85
N GLN A 46 6.03 -10.57 -18.41
CA GLN A 46 5.88 -10.80 -19.85
C GLN A 46 4.46 -10.46 -20.30
N GLN A 47 4.34 -9.52 -21.24
CA GLN A 47 3.08 -9.24 -21.89
C GLN A 47 2.68 -10.43 -22.79
N VAL A 48 1.59 -11.12 -22.43
CA VAL A 48 1.06 -12.27 -23.20
C VAL A 48 0.18 -11.80 -24.37
N SER A 49 -0.44 -10.63 -24.26
CA SER A 49 -1.25 -9.99 -25.31
C SER A 49 -1.36 -8.48 -25.08
N ASN A 50 -1.73 -7.76 -26.14
CA ASN A 50 -2.13 -6.35 -26.10
C ASN A 50 -3.66 -6.16 -26.26
N SER A 51 -4.45 -7.21 -26.01
CA SER A 51 -5.91 -7.16 -26.00
C SER A 51 -6.44 -6.87 -24.59
N GLU A 52 -7.49 -6.05 -24.51
CA GLU A 52 -8.32 -5.84 -23.31
C GLU A 52 -9.02 -7.12 -22.83
N THR A 53 -9.14 -8.15 -23.68
CA THR A 53 -9.65 -9.47 -23.29
C THR A 53 -8.55 -10.29 -22.60
N PRO A 54 -8.72 -10.72 -21.34
CA PRO A 54 -7.70 -11.47 -20.61
C PRO A 54 -7.26 -12.75 -21.34
N PRO A 55 -5.95 -13.08 -21.31
CA PRO A 55 -5.43 -14.23 -22.03
C PRO A 55 -5.97 -15.56 -21.47
N THR A 56 -6.31 -16.48 -22.37
CA THR A 56 -6.69 -17.85 -22.00
C THR A 56 -5.51 -18.60 -21.37
N GLN A 57 -5.80 -19.61 -20.56
CA GLN A 57 -4.77 -20.47 -19.97
C GLN A 57 -3.87 -21.14 -21.02
N ALA A 58 -4.36 -21.37 -22.24
CA ALA A 58 -3.55 -21.87 -23.36
C ALA A 58 -2.53 -20.83 -23.86
N GLN A 59 -2.91 -19.56 -23.96
CA GLN A 59 -1.99 -18.47 -24.31
C GLN A 59 -0.93 -18.28 -23.22
N CYS A 60 -1.32 -18.28 -21.94
CA CYS A 60 -0.38 -18.19 -20.83
C CYS A 60 0.59 -19.38 -20.80
N ALA A 61 0.09 -20.60 -21.01
CA ALA A 61 0.92 -21.81 -21.10
C ALA A 61 1.90 -21.77 -22.29
N SER A 62 1.53 -21.12 -23.40
CA SER A 62 2.45 -20.94 -24.54
C SER A 62 3.62 -20.00 -24.22
N ALA A 63 3.45 -19.10 -23.25
CA ALA A 63 4.51 -18.29 -22.66
C ALA A 63 5.22 -18.98 -21.47
N GLY A 64 4.92 -20.26 -21.19
CA GLY A 64 5.47 -21.00 -20.04
C GLY A 64 4.88 -20.60 -18.67
N ARG A 65 3.84 -19.76 -18.64
CA ARG A 65 3.25 -19.19 -17.42
C ARG A 65 1.88 -19.79 -17.11
N ARG A 66 1.41 -19.57 -15.88
CA ARG A 66 0.02 -19.82 -15.48
C ARG A 66 -0.60 -18.47 -15.10
N CYS A 67 -1.68 -18.10 -15.77
CA CYS A 67 -2.47 -16.95 -15.38
C CYS A 67 -3.51 -17.37 -14.32
N PHE A 68 -3.96 -16.40 -13.52
CA PHE A 68 -4.97 -16.58 -12.48
C PHE A 68 -5.96 -15.41 -12.59
N SER A 69 -7.25 -15.70 -12.52
CA SER A 69 -8.27 -14.66 -12.40
C SER A 69 -8.50 -14.29 -10.92
N PRO A 70 -9.15 -13.16 -10.61
CA PRO A 70 -9.62 -12.82 -9.26
C PRO A 70 -10.38 -13.97 -8.57
N GLN A 71 -11.21 -14.71 -9.29
CA GLN A 71 -11.94 -15.88 -8.76
C GLN A 71 -11.01 -17.04 -8.42
N ALA A 72 -10.00 -17.30 -9.26
CA ALA A 72 -9.01 -18.35 -9.00
C ALA A 72 -8.23 -18.05 -7.72
N ILE A 73 -7.76 -16.80 -7.54
CA ILE A 73 -7.08 -16.35 -6.32
C ILE A 73 -8.01 -16.45 -5.09
N ARG A 74 -9.23 -15.90 -5.17
CA ARG A 74 -10.25 -16.00 -4.10
C ARG A 74 -10.54 -17.44 -3.68
N ALA A 75 -10.56 -18.39 -4.62
CA ALA A 75 -10.74 -19.80 -4.36
C ALA A 75 -9.49 -20.44 -3.74
N SER A 76 -8.29 -20.17 -4.27
CA SER A 76 -7.01 -20.69 -3.75
C SER A 76 -6.74 -20.27 -2.30
N TYR A 77 -7.14 -19.06 -1.91
CA TYR A 77 -7.03 -18.58 -0.52
C TYR A 77 -8.29 -18.79 0.33
N ASN A 78 -9.32 -19.47 -0.22
CA ASN A 78 -10.59 -19.76 0.45
C ASN A 78 -11.24 -18.52 1.11
N LEU A 79 -11.39 -17.43 0.36
CA LEU A 79 -11.90 -16.15 0.87
C LEU A 79 -13.44 -16.08 0.97
N LEU A 80 -14.16 -16.96 0.28
CA LEU A 80 -15.64 -16.93 0.24
C LEU A 80 -16.31 -17.03 1.62
N PRO A 81 -15.84 -17.84 2.60
CA PRO A 81 -16.39 -17.84 3.95
C PRO A 81 -16.15 -16.53 4.72
N LEU A 82 -15.08 -15.79 4.42
CA LEU A 82 -14.80 -14.48 5.03
C LEU A 82 -15.78 -13.43 4.49
N TYR A 83 -15.99 -13.40 3.17
CA TYR A 83 -17.00 -12.53 2.55
C TYR A 83 -18.42 -12.85 3.04
N ALA A 84 -18.75 -14.14 3.23
CA ALA A 84 -20.03 -14.56 3.82
C ALA A 84 -20.20 -14.13 5.30
N GLY A 85 -19.09 -13.88 6.01
CA GLY A 85 -19.07 -13.27 7.35
C GLY A 85 -19.08 -11.73 7.35
N GLY A 86 -19.01 -11.07 6.19
CA GLY A 86 -18.92 -9.62 6.05
C GLY A 86 -17.49 -9.04 6.00
N GLU A 87 -16.46 -9.89 5.99
CA GLU A 87 -15.05 -9.48 5.90
C GLU A 87 -14.63 -9.30 4.43
N ASP A 88 -15.33 -8.43 3.70
CA ASP A 88 -15.15 -8.13 2.28
C ASP A 88 -14.53 -6.74 1.99
N GLY A 89 -14.07 -6.06 3.03
CA GLY A 89 -13.55 -4.69 2.99
C GLY A 89 -14.58 -3.61 3.31
N SER A 90 -15.86 -3.97 3.52
CA SER A 90 -16.94 -3.02 3.86
C SER A 90 -16.54 -2.04 4.97
N GLY A 91 -16.69 -0.75 4.70
CA GLY A 91 -16.36 0.33 5.66
C GLY A 91 -14.87 0.57 5.88
N ARG A 92 -13.98 -0.02 5.06
CA ARG A 92 -12.53 0.26 5.04
C ARG A 92 -12.15 1.13 3.85
N THR A 93 -10.94 1.68 3.93
CA THR A 93 -10.24 2.29 2.80
C THR A 93 -8.84 1.68 2.74
N ILE A 94 -8.47 1.12 1.60
CA ILE A 94 -7.09 0.73 1.28
C ILE A 94 -6.44 1.98 0.68
N ALA A 95 -5.34 2.42 1.29
CA ALA A 95 -4.49 3.47 0.72
C ALA A 95 -3.30 2.79 0.07
N ILE A 96 -3.23 2.88 -1.26
CA ILE A 96 -2.10 2.43 -2.07
C ILE A 96 -1.17 3.63 -2.24
N VAL A 97 0.14 3.44 -2.12
CA VAL A 97 1.13 4.53 -2.21
C VAL A 97 2.14 4.16 -3.28
N ASP A 98 2.15 4.92 -4.38
CA ASP A 98 2.81 4.51 -5.62
C ASP A 98 3.62 5.64 -6.28
N SER A 99 4.53 5.27 -7.16
CA SER A 99 5.29 6.16 -8.02
C SER A 99 4.43 6.61 -9.20
N TYR A 100 4.32 7.91 -9.41
CA TYR A 100 3.65 8.61 -10.52
C TYR A 100 2.13 8.41 -10.68
N GLY A 101 1.57 7.24 -10.37
CA GLY A 101 0.20 6.85 -10.74
C GLY A 101 0.05 6.54 -12.24
N SER A 102 -1.15 6.12 -12.65
CA SER A 102 -1.50 5.91 -14.07
C SER A 102 -2.41 7.04 -14.56
N ASP A 103 -2.25 7.47 -15.82
CA ASP A 103 -3.14 8.46 -16.45
C ASP A 103 -4.51 7.84 -16.84
N THR A 104 -4.64 6.52 -16.74
CA THR A 104 -5.82 5.74 -17.17
C THR A 104 -6.45 4.88 -16.08
N MET A 105 -6.01 4.96 -14.81
CA MET A 105 -6.42 4.01 -13.76
C MET A 105 -7.95 3.84 -13.61
N ALA A 106 -8.72 4.92 -13.71
CA ALA A 106 -10.19 4.85 -13.65
C ALA A 106 -10.82 4.09 -14.85
N HIS A 107 -10.15 4.06 -16.00
CA HIS A 107 -10.52 3.28 -17.18
C HIS A 107 -10.04 1.83 -17.05
N ASP A 108 -8.77 1.63 -16.68
CA ASP A 108 -8.15 0.30 -16.58
C ASP A 108 -8.91 -0.57 -15.56
N LEU A 109 -9.23 0.01 -14.39
CA LEU A 109 -10.06 -0.63 -13.36
C LEU A 109 -11.49 -0.95 -13.83
N HIS A 110 -12.09 -0.09 -14.67
CA HIS A 110 -13.40 -0.35 -15.26
C HIS A 110 -13.36 -1.57 -16.19
N VAL A 111 -12.35 -1.63 -17.07
CA VAL A 111 -12.12 -2.74 -18.01
C VAL A 111 -11.82 -4.03 -17.26
N PHE A 112 -10.93 -4.00 -16.26
CA PHE A 112 -10.63 -5.14 -15.38
C PHE A 112 -11.89 -5.67 -14.69
N ASN A 113 -12.68 -4.78 -14.09
CA ASN A 113 -13.92 -5.15 -13.41
C ASN A 113 -14.97 -5.74 -14.37
N GLN A 114 -15.05 -5.22 -15.60
CA GLN A 114 -15.93 -5.78 -16.63
C GLN A 114 -15.45 -7.16 -17.09
N ALA A 115 -14.17 -7.27 -17.46
CA ALA A 115 -13.55 -8.49 -18.00
C ALA A 115 -13.57 -9.67 -17.02
N PHE A 116 -13.40 -9.40 -15.72
CA PHE A 116 -13.48 -10.42 -14.67
C PHE A 116 -14.83 -10.47 -13.94
N GLY A 117 -15.83 -9.67 -14.32
CA GLY A 117 -17.17 -9.71 -13.71
C GLY A 117 -17.18 -9.37 -12.21
N LEU A 118 -16.42 -8.35 -11.82
CA LEU A 118 -16.36 -7.83 -10.45
C LEU A 118 -17.39 -6.73 -10.22
N THR A 119 -17.54 -6.29 -8.96
CA THR A 119 -18.40 -5.14 -8.62
C THR A 119 -17.69 -3.85 -8.98
N GLN A 120 -18.30 -3.01 -9.80
CA GLN A 120 -17.72 -1.72 -10.17
C GLN A 120 -17.81 -0.70 -9.02
N MET A 121 -16.82 0.20 -8.94
CA MET A 121 -16.67 1.23 -7.91
C MET A 121 -17.17 2.59 -8.42
N CYS A 122 -17.63 3.43 -7.49
CA CYS A 122 -17.83 4.85 -7.75
C CYS A 122 -16.46 5.51 -8.00
N GLY A 123 -16.24 6.08 -9.18
CA GLY A 123 -14.96 6.69 -9.59
C GLY A 123 -14.27 6.02 -10.77
N GLU A 124 -14.74 4.84 -11.20
CA GLU A 124 -14.41 4.24 -12.50
C GLU A 124 -15.00 5.05 -13.68
N GLU A 125 -14.38 4.98 -14.85
CA GLU A 125 -14.88 5.68 -16.05
C GLU A 125 -16.27 5.16 -16.45
N GLY A 126 -17.17 6.08 -16.78
CA GLY A 126 -18.55 5.77 -17.18
C GLY A 126 -19.46 5.28 -16.05
N VAL A 127 -18.92 4.95 -14.87
CA VAL A 127 -19.69 4.37 -13.75
C VAL A 127 -20.42 5.47 -12.97
N THR A 128 -21.75 5.42 -13.00
CA THR A 128 -22.60 6.31 -12.21
C THR A 128 -22.65 5.86 -10.75
N CYS A 129 -22.09 6.66 -9.85
CA CYS A 129 -22.07 6.40 -8.41
C CYS A 129 -23.47 6.23 -7.80
N ALA A 130 -23.66 5.16 -7.02
CA ALA A 130 -24.87 4.88 -6.24
C ALA A 130 -24.54 4.67 -4.74
N PRO A 131 -25.50 4.90 -3.82
CA PRO A 131 -25.30 4.65 -2.39
C PRO A 131 -24.91 3.20 -2.10
N GLY A 132 -23.89 2.99 -1.27
CA GLY A 132 -23.39 1.66 -0.91
C GLY A 132 -22.43 1.02 -1.92
N MET A 133 -22.05 1.72 -3.00
CA MET A 133 -20.90 1.33 -3.81
C MET A 133 -19.59 1.62 -3.06
N PRO A 134 -18.56 0.76 -3.19
CA PRO A 134 -17.19 1.15 -2.86
C PRO A 134 -16.74 2.30 -3.77
N LYS A 135 -15.76 3.09 -3.33
CA LYS A 135 -15.24 4.24 -4.09
C LYS A 135 -13.77 4.07 -4.47
N PHE A 136 -13.42 4.31 -5.74
CA PHE A 136 -12.06 4.59 -6.18
C PHE A 136 -11.80 6.11 -6.18
N SER A 137 -10.59 6.54 -5.81
CA SER A 137 -10.15 7.93 -5.99
C SER A 137 -8.64 8.08 -5.86
N GLU A 138 -8.13 9.20 -6.38
CA GLU A 138 -6.70 9.51 -6.45
C GLU A 138 -6.34 10.74 -5.61
N LEU A 139 -5.11 10.75 -5.08
CA LEU A 139 -4.47 11.85 -4.39
C LEU A 139 -3.03 12.04 -4.91
N SER A 140 -2.91 12.88 -5.94
CA SER A 140 -1.62 13.35 -6.45
C SER A 140 -0.98 14.30 -5.44
N LEU A 141 0.14 13.91 -4.84
CA LEU A 141 1.00 14.75 -4.02
C LEU A 141 2.12 15.32 -4.89
N GLN A 142 2.29 16.65 -4.89
CA GLN A 142 3.30 17.39 -5.68
C GLN A 142 3.10 17.36 -7.22
N GLY A 143 2.24 16.49 -7.76
CA GLY A 143 1.76 16.54 -9.14
C GLY A 143 1.78 15.17 -9.84
N SER A 144 1.00 15.04 -10.91
CA SER A 144 1.01 13.88 -11.81
C SER A 144 1.60 14.28 -13.17
N PRO A 145 2.83 13.88 -13.51
CA PRO A 145 3.40 14.13 -14.83
C PRO A 145 2.81 13.14 -15.85
N ALA A 146 2.40 13.61 -17.03
CA ALA A 146 1.84 12.75 -18.07
C ALA A 146 2.81 11.63 -18.49
N THR A 147 2.28 10.41 -18.71
CA THR A 147 3.04 9.20 -19.03
C THR A 147 3.81 9.36 -20.35
N LYS A 148 5.14 9.24 -20.24
CA LYS A 148 6.08 9.30 -21.35
C LYS A 148 7.18 8.28 -21.10
N ALA A 149 7.20 7.23 -21.90
CA ALA A 149 8.30 6.28 -21.91
C ALA A 149 9.64 7.02 -22.14
N PRO A 150 10.73 6.61 -21.46
CA PRO A 150 12.06 7.11 -21.77
C PRO A 150 12.40 6.90 -23.25
N PRO A 151 13.14 7.83 -23.90
CA PRO A 151 13.58 7.63 -25.27
C PRO A 151 14.46 6.38 -25.38
N SER A 152 14.43 5.70 -26.52
CA SER A 152 15.24 4.48 -26.77
C SER A 152 16.76 4.69 -26.73
N THR A 153 17.21 5.95 -26.65
CA THR A 153 18.60 6.35 -26.38
C THR A 153 18.90 6.61 -24.90
N SER A 154 17.97 6.27 -23.99
CA SER A 154 18.18 6.41 -22.55
C SER A 154 19.23 5.42 -22.06
N HIS A 155 20.12 5.89 -21.18
CA HIS A 155 21.08 5.08 -20.44
C HIS A 155 20.77 5.04 -18.93
N GLY A 156 19.54 5.41 -18.55
CA GLY A 156 19.06 5.33 -17.16
C GLY A 156 18.75 3.90 -16.72
N THR A 157 18.48 3.72 -15.43
CA THR A 157 18.17 2.43 -14.79
C THR A 157 16.79 1.85 -15.15
N GLY A 158 15.95 2.59 -15.88
CA GLY A 158 14.54 2.25 -16.12
C GLY A 158 13.60 2.62 -14.97
N GLN A 159 14.11 2.94 -13.78
CA GLN A 159 13.30 3.28 -12.59
C GLN A 159 12.37 4.47 -12.79
N GLU A 160 12.70 5.41 -13.68
CA GLU A 160 11.86 6.58 -14.01
C GLU A 160 10.86 6.32 -15.16
N ASP A 161 10.68 5.07 -15.62
CA ASP A 161 9.70 4.76 -16.66
C ASP A 161 8.28 4.68 -16.08
N LYS A 162 7.56 5.82 -16.12
CA LYS A 162 6.15 5.89 -15.72
C LYS A 162 5.25 4.88 -16.46
N SER A 163 5.64 4.41 -17.65
CA SER A 163 4.88 3.39 -18.40
C SER A 163 4.96 2.01 -17.73
N ALA A 164 6.08 1.70 -17.06
CA ALA A 164 6.22 0.50 -16.25
C ALA A 164 5.51 0.65 -14.89
N TRP A 165 5.63 1.82 -14.24
CA TRP A 165 4.88 2.10 -13.01
C TRP A 165 3.36 2.08 -13.21
N ALA A 166 2.84 2.53 -14.34
CA ALA A 166 1.41 2.43 -14.63
C ALA A 166 0.89 0.97 -14.63
N LEU A 167 1.74 -0.02 -14.91
CA LEU A 167 1.40 -1.44 -14.79
C LEU A 167 1.38 -1.92 -13.32
N GLU A 168 2.30 -1.42 -12.48
CA GLU A 168 2.31 -1.72 -11.04
C GLU A 168 1.11 -1.07 -10.34
N VAL A 169 0.84 0.21 -10.63
CA VAL A 169 -0.34 0.96 -10.17
C VAL A 169 -1.64 0.21 -10.51
N ALA A 170 -1.73 -0.32 -11.74
CA ALA A 170 -2.86 -1.15 -12.15
C ALA A 170 -2.93 -2.46 -11.35
N LEU A 171 -1.83 -3.21 -11.31
CA LEU A 171 -1.73 -4.47 -10.56
C LEU A 171 -2.18 -4.32 -9.10
N ASP A 172 -1.74 -3.27 -8.42
CA ASP A 172 -1.97 -3.05 -6.99
C ASP A 172 -3.42 -2.60 -6.71
N VAL A 173 -3.98 -1.70 -7.54
CA VAL A 173 -5.39 -1.24 -7.46
C VAL A 173 -6.35 -2.39 -7.79
N GLU A 174 -6.13 -3.06 -8.91
CA GLU A 174 -6.96 -4.17 -9.40
C GLU A 174 -6.92 -5.37 -8.44
N THR A 175 -5.73 -5.73 -7.93
CA THR A 175 -5.59 -6.84 -6.97
C THR A 175 -6.19 -6.47 -5.61
N SER A 176 -6.01 -5.24 -5.13
CA SER A 176 -6.63 -4.78 -3.88
C SER A 176 -8.16 -4.90 -3.93
N HIS A 177 -8.78 -4.46 -5.03
CA HIS A 177 -10.22 -4.58 -5.25
C HIS A 177 -10.66 -6.04 -5.49
N ALA A 178 -9.85 -6.83 -6.17
CA ALA A 178 -10.07 -8.27 -6.31
C ALA A 178 -10.09 -8.99 -4.94
N ILE A 179 -9.32 -8.55 -3.95
CA ILE A 179 -9.29 -9.18 -2.61
C ILE A 179 -10.32 -8.56 -1.64
N ALA A 180 -10.57 -7.26 -1.71
CA ALA A 180 -11.47 -6.53 -0.81
C ALA A 180 -12.59 -5.76 -1.58
N PRO A 181 -13.56 -6.48 -2.20
CA PRO A 181 -14.50 -5.91 -3.18
C PRO A 181 -15.52 -4.89 -2.65
N LYS A 182 -15.49 -4.55 -1.35
CA LYS A 182 -16.27 -3.47 -0.72
C LYS A 182 -15.42 -2.43 0.01
N ALA A 183 -14.09 -2.53 -0.03
CA ALA A 183 -13.22 -1.46 0.43
C ALA A 183 -13.30 -0.27 -0.54
N ASN A 184 -13.12 0.94 -0.01
CA ASN A 184 -12.73 2.07 -0.86
C ASN A 184 -11.24 1.95 -1.19
N ILE A 185 -10.81 2.46 -2.33
CA ILE A 185 -9.41 2.57 -2.71
C ILE A 185 -9.05 4.04 -2.86
N LEU A 186 -7.93 4.42 -2.23
CA LEU A 186 -7.27 5.70 -2.40
C LEU A 186 -5.87 5.45 -2.97
N LEU A 187 -5.67 5.73 -4.25
CA LEU A 187 -4.34 5.77 -4.85
C LEU A 187 -3.67 7.09 -4.47
N VAL A 188 -2.59 7.04 -3.71
CA VAL A 188 -1.75 8.19 -3.34
C VAL A 188 -0.47 8.10 -4.16
N HIS A 189 -0.13 9.15 -4.91
CA HIS A 189 0.98 9.07 -5.86
C HIS A 189 1.82 10.36 -5.90
N THR A 190 3.09 10.24 -6.28
CA THR A 190 4.08 11.33 -6.29
C THR A 190 4.80 11.41 -7.65
N PRO A 191 5.34 12.57 -8.08
CA PRO A 191 5.97 12.73 -9.40
C PRO A 191 7.38 12.09 -9.53
N THR A 192 7.69 11.07 -8.73
CA THR A 192 9.02 10.47 -8.55
C THR A 192 8.92 8.97 -8.31
N ALA A 193 9.90 8.21 -8.80
CA ALA A 193 10.07 6.81 -8.44
C ALA A 193 10.42 6.65 -6.96
N GLU A 194 9.93 5.58 -6.33
CA GLU A 194 10.53 5.11 -5.09
C GLU A 194 11.91 4.46 -5.33
N THR A 195 12.65 4.25 -4.23
CA THR A 195 14.06 3.82 -4.25
C THR A 195 14.29 2.50 -3.49
N LEU A 196 13.21 1.79 -3.15
CA LEU A 196 13.21 0.63 -2.26
C LEU A 196 12.48 -0.60 -2.83
N GLY A 197 12.11 -0.58 -4.11
CA GLY A 197 11.47 -1.70 -4.82
C GLY A 197 12.30 -2.98 -4.81
#